data_AF-A0A2V6AEY4-F1
#
_entry.id   AF-A0A2V6AEY4-F1
#
_cell.length_a   1.000
_cell.length_b   1.000
_cell.length_c   1.000
_cell.angle_alpha   90.00
_cell.angle_beta   90.00
_cell.angle_gamma   90.00
#
_symmetry.space_group_name_H-M   'P 1'
#
loop_
_entity.id
_entity.type
_entity.pdbx_description
1 polymer ?
#
loop_
_entity_poly.entity_id
_entity_poly.type
_entity_poly.pdbx_seq_one_letter_code
_entity_poly.pdbx_strand_id
1 'polypeptide(L)'
;CAQSQRGELGSRMQVSDVVNKKHIRHGHMVNITRQIMMEGMRADFRAVDALSQRLIERARHAERITCKTAHGTDFEAEFSPKLKWLKTSGIITPEKWGNLPGGEIFTAPANTNGRFVVDGVVGDYLCNKYGDLH
;
A
#
# COMPACT_ATOMS: atom_id res chain seq x y z
N CYS A 1 -16.11 12.92 8.90
CA CYS A 1 -15.17 12.05 8.17
C CYS A 1 -13.91 12.86 7.92
N ALA A 2 -12.72 12.37 8.27
CA ALA A 2 -11.47 13.13 8.07
C ALA A 2 -11.04 12.99 6.60
N GLN A 3 -11.06 14.09 5.85
CA GLN A 3 -10.65 14.15 4.44
C GLN A 3 -9.36 14.97 4.30
N SER A 4 -8.51 14.60 3.34
CA SER A 4 -7.28 15.34 3.05
C SER A 4 -7.57 16.74 2.53
N GLN A 5 -6.89 17.76 3.06
CA GLN A 5 -7.05 19.14 2.62
C GLN A 5 -5.96 19.58 1.64
N ARG A 6 -6.30 20.47 0.71
CA ARG A 6 -5.34 21.05 -0.24
C ARG A 6 -4.32 21.91 0.53
N GLY A 7 -3.02 21.61 0.37
CA GLY A 7 -1.92 22.32 1.05
C GLY A 7 -1.42 21.66 2.35
N GLU A 8 -2.04 20.56 2.79
CA GLU A 8 -1.69 19.87 4.05
C GLU A 8 -0.34 19.11 4.00
N LEU A 9 0.24 18.92 2.80
CA LEU A 9 1.48 18.17 2.59
C LEU A 9 2.65 18.70 3.44
N GLY A 10 2.84 20.02 3.50
CA GLY A 10 3.89 20.64 4.30
C GLY A 10 3.77 20.31 5.78
N SER A 11 2.56 20.44 6.32
CA SER A 11 2.23 20.13 7.72
C SER A 11 2.41 18.65 8.03
N ARG A 12 2.01 17.76 7.10
CA ARG A 12 2.20 16.31 7.25
C ARG A 12 3.67 15.91 7.29
N MET A 13 4.51 16.52 6.45
CA MET A 13 5.96 16.27 6.48
C MET A 13 6.58 16.66 7.82
N GLN A 14 6.18 17.80 8.39
CA GLN A 14 6.66 18.25 9.70
C GLN A 14 6.24 17.28 10.83
N VAL A 15 4.99 16.79 10.79
CA VAL A 15 4.51 15.79 11.76
C VAL A 15 5.29 14.49 11.62
N SER A 16 5.50 13.99 10.40
CA SER A 16 6.29 12.78 10.14
C SER A 16 7.73 12.91 10.64
N ASP A 17 8.37 14.07 10.47
CA ASP A 17 9.72 14.34 10.97
C ASP A 17 9.81 14.24 12.49
N VAL A 18 8.84 14.79 13.22
CA VAL A 18 8.78 14.72 14.68
C VAL A 18 8.51 13.28 15.14
N VAL A 19 7.55 12.61 14.50
CA VAL A 19 7.22 11.20 14.78
C VAL A 19 8.43 10.30 14.63
N ASN A 20 9.17 10.44 13.53
CA ASN A 20 10.37 9.66 13.26
C ASN A 20 11.49 9.96 14.27
N LYS A 21 11.74 11.25 14.58
CA LYS A 21 12.78 11.66 15.55
C LYS A 21 12.48 11.25 17.00
N LYS A 22 11.21 11.13 17.36
CA LYS A 22 10.76 10.81 18.73
C LYS A 22 10.31 9.36 18.92
N HIS A 23 10.46 8.51 17.89
CA HIS A 23 10.03 7.11 17.90
C HIS A 23 8.57 6.93 18.36
N ILE A 24 7.69 7.79 17.85
CA ILE A 24 6.26 7.76 18.19
C ILE A 24 5.56 6.73 17.29
N ARG A 25 4.69 5.91 17.88
CA ARG A 25 3.78 5.04 17.12
C ARG A 25 2.77 5.90 16.37
N HIS A 26 2.83 5.91 15.04
CA HIS A 26 1.92 6.68 14.19
C HIS A 26 1.23 5.77 13.15
N GLY A 27 -0.09 5.67 13.26
CA GLY A 27 -0.94 5.07 12.24
C GLY A 27 -1.57 6.16 11.39
N HIS A 28 -1.36 6.09 10.08
CA HIS A 28 -1.93 7.03 9.13
C HIS A 28 -3.06 6.36 8.34
N MET A 29 -4.23 6.99 8.30
CA MET A 29 -5.38 6.51 7.51
C MET A 29 -6.01 7.72 6.83
N VAL A 30 -6.15 7.64 5.51
CA VAL A 30 -6.86 8.66 4.72
C VAL A 30 -8.34 8.24 4.61
N ASN A 31 -9.25 9.20 4.75
CA ASN A 31 -10.70 8.97 4.61
C ASN A 31 -11.27 7.91 5.57
N ILE A 32 -11.18 8.15 6.87
CA ILE A 32 -11.76 7.25 7.89
C ILE A 32 -13.30 7.22 7.76
N THR A 33 -13.85 6.05 7.42
CA THR A 33 -15.29 5.76 7.38
C THR A 33 -15.68 4.67 8.39
N ARG A 34 -16.96 4.61 8.77
CA ARG A 34 -17.48 3.55 9.66
C ARG A 34 -17.25 2.16 9.05
N GLN A 35 -17.42 2.03 7.74
CA GLN A 35 -17.24 0.76 7.04
C GLN A 35 -15.78 0.28 7.13
N ILE A 36 -14.79 1.14 6.85
CA ILE A 36 -13.37 0.79 6.97
C ILE A 36 -13.02 0.35 8.40
N MET A 37 -13.59 1.02 9.41
CA MET A 37 -13.39 0.66 10.81
C MET A 37 -14.02 -0.70 11.17
N MET A 38 -15.15 -1.04 10.56
CA MET A 38 -15.85 -2.30 10.81
C MET A 38 -15.31 -3.47 9.98
N GLU A 39 -14.81 -3.22 8.77
CA GLU A 39 -14.39 -4.29 7.87
C GLU A 39 -12.86 -4.42 7.87
N GLY A 40 -12.15 -3.34 7.54
CA GLY A 40 -10.68 -3.34 7.44
C GLY A 40 -9.98 -3.43 8.80
N MET A 41 -10.41 -2.65 9.79
CA MET A 41 -9.74 -2.61 11.10
C MET A 41 -10.09 -3.78 12.02
N ARG A 42 -11.07 -4.62 11.65
CA ARG A 42 -11.40 -5.86 12.37
C ARG A 42 -10.62 -7.08 11.88
N ALA A 43 -9.76 -6.92 10.88
CA ALA A 43 -8.88 -7.98 10.41
C ALA A 43 -7.93 -8.46 11.52
N ASP A 44 -7.61 -9.76 11.52
CA ASP A 44 -6.55 -10.28 12.37
C ASP A 44 -5.17 -9.88 11.81
N PHE A 45 -4.66 -8.75 12.29
CA PHE A 45 -3.37 -8.22 11.84
C PHE A 45 -2.18 -9.15 12.15
N ARG A 46 -2.31 -10.11 13.08
CA ARG A 46 -1.27 -11.13 13.28
C ARG A 46 -1.28 -12.15 12.15
N ALA A 47 -2.47 -12.58 11.73
CA ALA A 47 -2.62 -13.45 10.57
C ALA A 47 -2.15 -12.76 9.28
N VAL A 48 -2.48 -11.47 9.11
CA VAL A 48 -1.99 -10.63 8.01
C VAL A 48 -0.45 -10.56 8.05
N ASP A 49 0.15 -10.25 9.20
CA ASP A 49 1.61 -10.17 9.33
C ASP A 49 2.32 -11.48 8.97
N ALA A 50 1.76 -12.61 9.42
CA ALA A 50 2.29 -13.94 9.12
C ALA A 50 2.21 -14.26 7.61
N LEU A 51 1.10 -13.91 6.96
CA LEU A 51 0.95 -14.08 5.51
C LEU A 51 1.91 -13.17 4.74
N SER A 52 1.95 -11.88 5.08
CA SER A 52 2.85 -10.91 4.45
C SER A 52 4.32 -11.29 4.65
N GLN A 53 4.69 -11.90 5.78
CA GLN A 53 6.04 -12.42 6.03
C GLN A 53 6.40 -13.54 5.06
N ARG A 54 5.51 -14.51 4.86
CA ARG A 54 5.72 -15.62 3.91
C ARG A 54 5.80 -15.12 2.47
N LEU A 55 5.01 -14.11 2.12
CA LEU A 55 5.03 -13.50 0.79
C LEU A 55 6.33 -12.75 0.53
N ILE A 56 6.79 -11.91 1.48
CA ILE A 56 8.00 -11.11 1.26
C ILE A 56 9.26 -11.96 1.19
N GLU A 57 9.31 -13.08 1.95
CA GLU A 57 10.40 -14.05 1.86
C GLU A 57 10.52 -14.61 0.45
N ARG A 58 9.40 -14.97 -0.20
CA ARG A 58 9.39 -15.44 -1.59
C ARG A 58 9.71 -14.31 -2.57
N ALA A 59 9.11 -13.14 -2.39
CA ALA A 59 9.26 -12.00 -3.28
C ALA A 59 10.72 -11.50 -3.37
N ARG A 60 11.47 -11.58 -2.27
CA ARG A 60 12.90 -11.23 -2.24
C ARG A 60 13.79 -12.10 -3.12
N HIS A 61 13.34 -13.31 -3.47
CA HIS A 61 14.04 -14.22 -4.36
C HIS A 61 13.48 -14.20 -5.79
N ALA A 62 12.40 -13.46 -6.04
CA ALA A 62 11.81 -13.36 -7.36
C ALA A 62 12.64 -12.42 -8.24
N GLU A 63 13.09 -12.91 -9.40
CA GLU A 63 13.75 -12.10 -10.42
C GLU A 63 12.73 -11.51 -11.41
N ARG A 64 11.61 -12.21 -11.64
CA ARG A 64 10.53 -11.80 -12.54
C ARG A 64 9.16 -12.12 -11.94
N ILE A 65 8.21 -11.19 -12.12
CA ILE A 65 6.79 -11.39 -11.85
C ILE A 65 6.02 -11.05 -13.12
N THR A 66 5.17 -11.97 -13.56
CA THR A 66 4.27 -11.78 -14.71
C THR A 66 2.83 -11.62 -14.25
N CYS A 67 2.09 -10.73 -14.89
CA CYS A 67 0.68 -10.48 -14.65
C CYS A 67 -0.07 -10.61 -15.97
N LYS A 68 -1.03 -11.54 -16.01
CA LYS A 68 -1.90 -11.76 -17.18
C LYS A 68 -3.36 -11.71 -16.76
N THR A 69 -4.19 -10.95 -17.48
CA THR A 69 -5.63 -10.86 -17.24
C THR A 69 -6.43 -11.18 -18.49
N ALA A 70 -7.67 -11.64 -18.32
CA ALA A 70 -8.58 -11.92 -19.44
C ALA A 70 -8.87 -10.67 -20.29
N HIS A 71 -8.76 -9.48 -19.70
CA HIS A 71 -8.98 -8.19 -20.36
C HIS A 71 -7.76 -7.69 -21.15
N GLY A 72 -6.69 -8.49 -21.23
CA GLY A 72 -5.55 -8.24 -22.12
C GLY A 72 -4.34 -7.57 -21.48
N THR A 73 -4.28 -7.48 -20.14
CA THR A 73 -3.00 -7.23 -19.46
C THR A 73 -2.10 -8.43 -19.71
N ASP A 74 -0.90 -8.17 -20.23
CA ASP A 74 0.22 -9.12 -20.32
C ASP A 74 1.48 -8.31 -20.02
N PHE A 75 1.83 -8.29 -18.75
CA PHE A 75 2.84 -7.40 -18.18
C PHE A 75 3.87 -8.20 -17.40
N GLU A 76 5.13 -7.79 -17.51
CA GLU A 76 6.25 -8.38 -16.81
C GLU A 76 7.06 -7.31 -16.08
N ALA A 77 7.38 -7.59 -14.81
CA ALA A 77 8.29 -6.80 -14.01
C ALA A 77 9.54 -7.63 -13.66
N GLU A 78 10.71 -7.06 -13.87
CA GLU A 78 12.00 -7.61 -13.46
C GLU A 78 12.45 -6.94 -12.16
N PHE A 79 13.02 -7.71 -11.25
CA PHE A 79 13.43 -7.25 -9.92
C PHE A 79 14.91 -7.41 -9.71
N SER A 80 15.50 -6.44 -9.00
CA SER A 80 16.91 -6.48 -8.63
C SER A 80 17.06 -6.80 -7.15
N PRO A 81 18.01 -7.68 -6.76
CA PRO A 81 18.37 -7.88 -5.35
C PRO A 81 18.86 -6.60 -4.64
N LYS A 82 19.23 -5.56 -5.41
CA LYS A 82 19.63 -4.25 -4.87
C LYS A 82 18.44 -3.42 -4.37
N LEU A 83 17.23 -3.70 -4.85
CA LEU A 83 16.01 -3.00 -4.47
C LEU A 83 15.35 -3.71 -3.29
N LYS A 84 14.93 -2.93 -2.29
CA LYS A 84 14.39 -3.49 -1.05
C LYS A 84 12.89 -3.75 -1.20
N TRP A 85 12.49 -4.96 -0.85
CA TRP A 85 11.09 -5.26 -0.56
C TRP A 85 10.70 -4.74 0.82
N LEU A 86 9.56 -4.08 0.89
CA LEU A 86 8.96 -3.52 2.09
C LEU A 86 7.68 -4.28 2.43
N LYS A 87 7.44 -4.46 3.73
CA LYS A 87 6.24 -5.11 4.29
C LYS A 87 5.52 -4.10 5.18
N THR A 88 4.22 -3.94 4.97
CA THR A 88 3.33 -3.14 5.84
C THR A 88 2.18 -4.01 6.30
N SER A 89 2.30 -4.61 7.48
CA SER A 89 1.28 -5.53 8.02
C SER A 89 0.15 -4.85 8.80
N GLY A 90 0.19 -3.52 8.94
CA GLY A 90 -0.76 -2.77 9.77
C GLY A 90 -0.43 -2.79 11.28
N ILE A 91 0.62 -3.50 11.69
CA ILE A 91 1.13 -3.45 13.07
C ILE A 91 2.05 -2.23 13.21
N ILE A 92 1.62 -1.24 13.96
CA ILE A 92 2.39 0.00 14.18
C ILE A 92 3.42 -0.22 15.28
N THR A 93 4.71 -0.09 14.93
CA THR A 93 5.81 -0.11 15.89
C THR A 93 6.35 1.31 16.12
N PRO A 94 7.05 1.57 17.25
CA PRO A 94 7.66 2.88 17.52
C PRO A 94 8.68 3.33 16.45
N GLU A 95 9.22 2.37 15.70
CA GLU A 95 10.27 2.58 14.71
C GLU A 95 9.73 2.89 13.31
N LYS A 96 8.44 2.60 13.06
CA LYS A 96 7.83 2.71 11.74
C LYS A 96 6.42 3.26 11.84
N TRP A 97 6.21 4.41 11.22
CA TRP A 97 4.86 4.84 10.88
C TRP A 97 4.31 3.92 9.78
N GLY A 98 3.00 3.67 9.80
CA GLY A 98 2.36 2.75 8.86
C GLY A 98 1.00 3.24 8.41
N ASN A 99 0.65 2.92 7.16
CA ASN A 99 -0.70 3.13 6.67
C ASN A 99 -1.64 2.04 7.22
N LEU A 100 -2.87 2.44 7.52
CA LEU A 100 -3.95 1.55 7.94
C LEU A 100 -5.15 1.65 6.99
N PRO A 101 -5.87 0.54 6.73
CA PRO A 101 -5.49 -0.83 7.09
C PRO A 101 -4.24 -1.28 6.29
N GLY A 102 -3.32 -1.97 6.94
CA GLY A 102 -2.15 -2.55 6.27
C GLY A 102 -2.46 -3.93 5.67
N GLY A 103 -1.45 -4.54 5.07
CA GLY A 103 -1.51 -5.91 4.55
C GLY A 103 -0.79 -6.12 3.22
N GLU A 104 0.03 -5.17 2.80
CA GLU A 104 0.70 -5.19 1.49
C GLU A 104 2.20 -5.44 1.63
N ILE A 105 2.77 -5.97 0.55
CA ILE A 105 4.22 -6.00 0.30
C ILE A 105 4.48 -5.29 -1.02
N PHE A 106 5.54 -4.51 -1.09
CA PHE A 106 5.84 -3.76 -2.30
C PHE A 106 7.33 -3.52 -2.47
N THR A 107 7.73 -3.29 -3.70
CA THR A 107 9.07 -2.84 -4.09
C THR A 107 8.97 -2.06 -5.40
N ALA A 108 10.09 -1.49 -5.82
CA ALA A 108 10.23 -0.94 -7.17
C ALA A 108 10.79 -2.03 -8.10
N PRO A 109 10.19 -2.24 -9.29
CA PRO A 109 10.81 -3.06 -10.31
C PRO A 109 12.07 -2.37 -10.85
N ALA A 110 13.05 -3.16 -11.28
CA ALA A 110 14.22 -2.67 -11.99
C ALA A 110 13.90 -2.36 -13.46
N ASN A 111 13.00 -3.14 -14.05
CA ASN A 111 12.51 -2.95 -15.42
C ASN A 111 11.07 -3.45 -15.54
N THR A 112 10.34 -2.93 -16.51
CA THR A 112 8.95 -3.30 -16.75
C THR A 112 8.67 -3.34 -18.25
N ASN A 113 8.05 -4.41 -18.73
CA ASN A 113 7.74 -4.61 -20.14
C ASN A 113 6.32 -5.15 -20.34
N GLY A 114 5.75 -4.90 -21.52
CA GLY A 114 4.46 -5.44 -21.93
C GLY A 114 3.31 -4.44 -21.88
N ARG A 115 2.09 -4.96 -21.78
CA ARG A 115 0.85 -4.20 -21.85
C ARG A 115 0.11 -4.27 -20.53
N PHE A 116 -0.15 -3.12 -19.93
CA PHE A 116 -1.05 -2.97 -18.79
C PHE A 116 -2.37 -2.35 -19.28
N VAL A 117 -3.47 -3.08 -19.12
CA VAL A 117 -4.82 -2.60 -19.43
C VAL A 117 -5.45 -2.11 -18.13
N VAL A 118 -5.89 -0.84 -18.13
CA VAL A 118 -6.69 -0.27 -17.04
C VAL A 118 -8.14 -0.65 -17.30
N ASP A 119 -8.63 -1.65 -16.57
CA ASP A 119 -10.00 -2.19 -16.67
C ASP A 119 -10.87 -1.86 -15.44
N GLY A 120 -10.36 -1.02 -14.53
CA GLY A 120 -11.11 -0.52 -13.39
C GLY A 120 -10.38 0.62 -12.70
N VAL A 121 -11.11 1.32 -11.82
CA VAL A 121 -10.54 2.35 -10.93
C VAL A 121 -10.71 1.89 -9.49
N VAL A 122 -9.59 1.80 -8.79
CA VAL A 122 -9.57 1.61 -7.33
C VAL A 122 -9.07 2.91 -6.72
N GLY A 123 -10.00 3.78 -6.30
CA GLY A 123 -9.63 5.05 -5.70
C GLY A 123 -10.83 5.90 -5.30
N ASP A 124 -10.95 6.12 -3.99
CA ASP A 124 -11.98 6.95 -3.36
C ASP A 124 -12.13 8.34 -3.99
N TYR A 125 -11.04 8.96 -4.49
CA TYR A 125 -11.14 10.30 -5.06
C TYR A 125 -11.75 10.32 -6.47
N LEU A 126 -11.32 9.39 -7.35
CA LEU A 126 -11.79 9.36 -8.73
C LEU A 126 -13.17 8.70 -8.83
N CYS A 127 -13.40 7.60 -8.10
CA CYS A 127 -14.71 6.94 -8.04
C CYS A 127 -15.79 7.84 -7.42
N ASN A 128 -15.46 8.61 -6.37
CA ASN A 128 -16.43 9.52 -5.74
C ASN A 128 -16.69 10.78 -6.60
N LYS A 129 -15.72 11.19 -7.45
CA LYS A 129 -15.87 12.35 -8.33
C LYS A 129 -16.53 12.01 -9.67
N TYR A 130 -16.29 10.82 -10.22
CA TYR A 130 -16.67 10.46 -11.58
C TYR A 130 -17.55 9.20 -11.70
N GLY A 131 -17.83 8.51 -10.58
CA GLY A 131 -18.54 7.23 -10.60
C GLY A 131 -17.68 6.07 -11.13
N ASP A 132 -18.28 4.90 -11.27
CA ASP A 132 -17.66 3.76 -11.94
C ASP A 132 -17.57 4.06 -13.44
N LEU A 133 -16.37 3.99 -13.99
CA LEU A 133 -16.14 4.08 -15.44
C LEU A 133 -16.48 2.72 -16.06
N HIS A 134 -17.66 2.61 -16.68
CA HIS A 134 -18.11 1.45 -17.45
C HIS A 134 -17.68 1.53 -18.91
#